data_AF-A0A6I4NNQ7-F1
#
_entry.id   AF-A0A6I4NNQ7-F1
#
_cell.length_a   1.000
_cell.length_b   1.000
_cell.length_c   1.000
_cell.angle_alpha   90.00
_cell.angle_beta   90.00
_cell.angle_gamma   90.00
#
_symmetry.space_group_name_H-M   'P 1'
#
loop_
_entity.id
_entity.type
_entity.pdbx_description
1 polymer ?
#
loop_
_entity_poly.entity_id
_entity_poly.type
_entity_poly.pdbx_seq_one_letter_code
_entity_poly.pdbx_strand_id
1 'polypeptide(L)'
;MRIKRGLLLLVFIVLQSCNQNKKKSFIDKVHPDDRYCFDEIERAKKDIQKAKLVHCHYAGGIGFHVLRSKTELDSLLRLYKIDFEYTGSSDIEEPNKTQGCYCSLMQENIEKKFGGKFIDSVSLVADSLYIVKHLDQTYSYMDYERSWDKPPLYPNDSTYDASNHSGLQASFEKAVQYPAGYIFKNNKNSSASIYIDMFVNEKGEGKINTLSLHFDHEKNKNYTPYFRRLATQLIEEVTWTPAKIANVSVKSKNLIYIYLK
;
A
#
# COMPACT_ATOMS: atom_id res chain seq x y z
N MET A 1 9.74 42.31 -17.14
CA MET A 1 10.87 41.60 -16.50
C MET A 1 10.78 40.13 -16.90
N ARG A 2 11.73 39.64 -17.69
CA ARG A 2 11.71 38.31 -18.34
C ARG A 2 12.20 37.25 -17.36
N ILE A 3 11.30 36.42 -16.84
CA ILE A 3 11.69 35.21 -16.09
C ILE A 3 12.15 34.16 -17.13
N LYS A 4 13.43 33.84 -17.05
CA LYS A 4 14.17 33.03 -18.00
C LYS A 4 13.68 31.59 -17.98
N ARG A 5 13.63 31.02 -19.19
CA ARG A 5 13.41 29.63 -19.58
C ARG A 5 14.42 28.67 -18.94
N GLY A 6 14.27 28.39 -17.64
CA GLY A 6 15.17 27.55 -16.86
C GLY A 6 14.45 26.45 -16.09
N LEU A 7 13.54 25.71 -16.73
CA LEU A 7 12.94 24.50 -16.14
C LEU A 7 12.44 23.50 -17.21
N LEU A 8 13.17 23.37 -18.32
CA LEU A 8 12.80 22.45 -19.42
C LEU A 8 13.96 21.56 -19.90
N LEU A 9 15.02 21.43 -19.10
CA LEU A 9 16.29 20.81 -19.53
C LEU A 9 16.89 19.85 -18.48
N LEU A 10 16.03 19.12 -17.77
CA LEU A 10 16.43 18.07 -16.80
C LEU A 10 15.70 16.73 -17.02
N VAL A 11 15.19 16.47 -18.22
CA VAL A 11 14.52 15.19 -18.57
C VAL A 11 15.31 14.38 -19.64
N PHE A 12 16.46 14.85 -20.12
CA PHE A 12 17.12 14.25 -21.30
C PHE A 12 18.45 13.50 -21.06
N ILE A 13 18.87 13.21 -19.83
CA ILE A 13 20.16 12.53 -19.59
C ILE A 13 20.01 11.31 -18.67
N VAL A 14 19.26 10.28 -19.11
CA VAL A 14 19.48 8.88 -18.66
C VAL A 14 19.07 7.89 -19.76
N LEU A 15 19.67 8.00 -20.96
CA LEU A 15 19.47 6.96 -21.99
C LEU A 15 20.73 6.78 -22.82
N GLN A 16 21.83 6.31 -22.23
CA GLN A 16 22.78 5.42 -22.93
C GLN A 16 23.55 4.58 -21.90
N SER A 17 23.02 3.39 -21.62
CA SER A 17 23.84 2.25 -21.23
C SER A 17 23.41 1.08 -22.11
N CYS A 18 23.98 1.02 -23.31
CA CYS A 18 23.89 -0.16 -24.17
C CYS A 18 24.74 -1.28 -23.57
N ASN A 19 24.09 -2.20 -22.86
CA ASN A 19 24.62 -3.56 -22.68
C ASN A 19 23.62 -4.52 -23.33
N GLN A 20 23.73 -4.71 -24.66
CA GLN A 20 22.84 -5.59 -25.40
C GLN A 20 23.30 -7.05 -25.34
N ASN A 21 23.24 -7.65 -24.16
CA ASN A 21 22.95 -9.08 -24.12
C ASN A 21 21.49 -9.23 -24.56
N LYS A 22 21.25 -9.86 -25.72
CA LYS A 22 19.89 -10.15 -26.20
C LYS A 22 19.18 -10.99 -25.14
N LYS A 23 18.37 -10.35 -24.30
CA LYS A 23 17.43 -11.01 -23.39
C LYS A 23 16.55 -11.91 -24.24
N LYS A 24 16.51 -13.21 -23.94
CA LYS A 24 15.60 -14.16 -24.59
C LYS A 24 14.16 -13.68 -24.37
N SER A 25 13.32 -13.82 -25.40
CA SER A 25 11.92 -13.42 -25.30
C SER A 25 11.16 -14.40 -24.41
N PHE A 26 10.12 -13.95 -23.71
CA PHE A 26 9.24 -14.81 -22.94
C PHE A 26 8.57 -15.87 -23.82
N ILE A 27 8.36 -15.57 -25.11
CA ILE A 27 7.79 -16.50 -26.10
C ILE A 27 8.60 -17.80 -26.14
N ASP A 28 9.93 -17.73 -25.98
CA ASP A 28 10.82 -18.90 -26.00
C ASP A 28 10.56 -19.88 -24.84
N LYS A 29 9.74 -19.49 -23.85
CA LYS A 29 9.40 -20.28 -22.66
C LYS A 29 7.97 -20.83 -22.69
N VAL A 30 7.17 -20.48 -23.70
CA VAL A 30 5.77 -20.90 -23.80
C VAL A 30 5.71 -22.35 -24.23
N HIS A 31 4.90 -23.16 -23.54
CA HIS A 31 4.71 -24.56 -23.89
C HIS A 31 4.07 -24.69 -25.30
N PRO A 32 4.54 -25.59 -26.18
CA PRO A 32 4.03 -25.70 -27.55
C PRO A 32 2.51 -25.97 -27.66
N ASP A 33 1.92 -26.62 -26.67
CA ASP A 33 0.49 -26.93 -26.61
C ASP A 33 -0.37 -25.82 -25.97
N ASP A 34 0.23 -24.71 -25.57
CA ASP A 34 -0.49 -23.61 -24.93
C ASP A 34 -1.18 -22.69 -25.94
N ARG A 35 -2.26 -23.21 -26.54
CA ARG A 35 -3.05 -22.49 -27.55
C ARG A 35 -3.56 -21.14 -27.06
N TYR A 36 -3.95 -21.04 -25.79
CA TYR A 36 -4.45 -19.80 -25.20
C TYR A 36 -3.37 -18.71 -25.21
N CYS A 37 -2.17 -19.03 -24.74
CA CYS A 37 -1.04 -18.09 -24.78
C CYS A 37 -0.66 -17.69 -26.21
N PHE A 38 -0.69 -18.62 -27.17
CA PHE A 38 -0.42 -18.29 -28.57
C PHE A 38 -1.46 -17.33 -29.17
N ASP A 39 -2.74 -17.49 -28.86
CA ASP A 39 -3.79 -16.56 -29.29
C ASP A 39 -3.58 -15.15 -28.71
N GLU A 40 -3.19 -15.07 -27.44
CA GLU A 40 -2.83 -13.81 -26.79
C GLU A 40 -1.59 -13.15 -27.41
N ILE A 41 -0.57 -13.93 -27.75
CA ILE A 41 0.63 -13.48 -28.46
C ILE A 41 0.27 -12.90 -29.83
N GLU A 42 -0.58 -13.60 -30.60
CA GLU A 42 -1.00 -13.11 -31.92
C GLU A 42 -1.84 -11.84 -31.82
N ARG A 43 -2.70 -11.72 -30.79
CA ARG A 43 -3.40 -10.47 -30.47
C ARG A 43 -2.41 -9.34 -30.16
N ALA A 44 -1.41 -9.58 -29.30
CA ALA A 44 -0.40 -8.58 -28.96
C ALA A 44 0.41 -8.14 -30.18
N LYS A 45 0.82 -9.08 -31.05
CA LYS A 45 1.53 -8.77 -32.30
C LYS A 45 0.70 -7.85 -33.21
N LYS A 46 -0.60 -8.13 -33.37
CA LYS A 46 -1.51 -7.28 -34.17
C LYS A 46 -1.62 -5.86 -33.63
N ASP A 47 -1.68 -5.71 -32.30
CA ASP A 47 -1.74 -4.40 -31.65
C ASP A 47 -0.40 -3.65 -31.80
N ILE A 48 0.73 -4.34 -31.60
CA ILE A 48 2.08 -3.77 -31.78
C ILE A 48 2.27 -3.30 -33.23
N GLN A 49 1.83 -4.08 -34.22
CA GLN A 49 1.86 -3.68 -35.64
C GLN A 49 1.07 -2.41 -35.92
N LYS A 50 0.01 -2.15 -35.16
CA LYS A 50 -0.79 -0.91 -35.21
C LYS A 50 -0.21 0.21 -34.35
N ALA A 51 1.02 0.05 -33.85
CA ALA A 51 1.69 0.97 -32.92
C ALA A 51 0.92 1.20 -31.60
N LYS A 52 0.07 0.25 -31.20
CA LYS A 52 -0.63 0.25 -29.91
C LYS A 52 0.21 -0.52 -28.90
N LEU A 53 0.58 0.16 -27.81
CA LEU A 53 1.27 -0.44 -26.66
C LEU A 53 0.37 -0.34 -25.44
N VAL A 54 0.37 -1.38 -24.61
CA VAL A 54 -0.45 -1.43 -23.39
C VAL A 54 0.43 -1.81 -22.21
N HIS A 55 0.46 -0.99 -21.16
CA HIS A 55 0.99 -1.38 -19.88
C HIS A 55 -0.12 -2.05 -19.07
N CYS A 56 0.04 -3.35 -18.84
CA CYS A 56 -0.84 -4.09 -17.97
C CYS A 56 -0.36 -4.00 -16.52
N HIS A 57 -1.23 -3.52 -15.63
CA HIS A 57 -1.03 -3.63 -14.20
C HIS A 57 -1.85 -4.80 -13.66
N TYR A 58 -1.18 -5.78 -13.06
CA TYR A 58 -1.87 -6.93 -12.48
C TYR A 58 -2.58 -6.53 -11.19
N ALA A 59 -3.91 -6.64 -11.18
CA ALA A 59 -4.77 -6.45 -10.02
C ALA A 59 -5.70 -7.68 -9.90
N GLY A 60 -5.49 -8.49 -8.86
CA GLY A 60 -6.20 -9.75 -8.61
C GLY A 60 -5.47 -10.65 -7.59
N GLY A 61 -6.14 -11.68 -7.07
CA GLY A 61 -5.62 -12.62 -6.05
C GLY A 61 -5.85 -12.17 -4.58
N ILE A 62 -5.14 -12.79 -3.62
CA ILE A 62 -5.25 -12.52 -2.16
C ILE A 62 -4.92 -11.06 -1.77
N GLY A 63 -4.31 -10.28 -2.67
CA GLY A 63 -3.89 -8.89 -2.42
C GLY A 63 -4.33 -7.93 -3.51
N PHE A 64 -5.64 -7.70 -3.66
CA PHE A 64 -6.16 -6.66 -4.57
C PHE A 64 -5.58 -5.29 -4.19
N HIS A 65 -4.53 -4.86 -4.89
CA HIS A 65 -3.86 -3.58 -4.66
C HIS A 65 -4.05 -2.69 -5.89
N VAL A 66 -5.14 -1.93 -5.88
CA VAL A 66 -5.33 -0.87 -6.87
C VAL A 66 -4.22 0.16 -6.69
N LEU A 67 -3.55 0.52 -7.78
CA LEU A 67 -2.60 1.63 -7.75
C LEU A 67 -3.30 2.94 -7.36
N ARG A 68 -2.94 3.49 -6.20
CA ARG A 68 -3.35 4.84 -5.77
C ARG A 68 -3.07 5.91 -6.83
N SER A 69 -1.96 5.76 -7.55
CA SER A 69 -1.49 6.69 -8.57
C SER A 69 -1.95 6.34 -9.99
N LYS A 70 -2.99 5.51 -10.15
CA LYS A 70 -3.46 5.06 -11.48
C LYS A 70 -3.77 6.22 -12.43
N THR A 71 -4.42 7.27 -11.94
CA THR A 71 -4.80 8.43 -12.75
C THR A 71 -3.56 9.18 -13.26
N GLU A 72 -2.58 9.40 -12.40
CA GLU A 72 -1.30 9.99 -12.74
C GLU A 72 -0.51 9.11 -13.71
N LEU A 73 -0.47 7.80 -13.45
CA LEU A 73 0.27 6.84 -14.27
C LEU A 73 -0.32 6.74 -15.69
N ASP A 74 -1.64 6.59 -15.83
CA ASP A 74 -2.30 6.58 -17.15
C ASP A 74 -2.01 7.88 -17.91
N SER A 75 -2.11 9.03 -17.23
CA SER A 75 -1.81 10.33 -17.83
C SER A 75 -0.38 10.43 -18.34
N LEU A 76 0.60 9.94 -17.58
CA LEU A 76 2.00 9.94 -17.99
C LEU A 76 2.26 8.96 -19.14
N LEU A 77 1.70 7.74 -19.09
CA LEU A 77 1.87 6.72 -20.12
C LEU A 77 1.29 7.16 -21.47
N ARG A 78 0.16 7.88 -21.47
CA ARG A 78 -0.45 8.45 -22.68
C ARG A 78 0.46 9.41 -23.43
N LEU A 79 1.37 10.12 -22.74
CA LEU A 79 2.38 10.96 -23.39
C LEU A 79 3.34 10.15 -24.28
N TYR A 80 3.48 8.85 -24.00
CA TYR A 80 4.30 7.90 -24.75
C TYR A 80 3.47 6.98 -25.66
N LYS A 81 2.16 7.24 -25.80
CA LYS A 81 1.20 6.42 -26.54
C LYS A 81 1.15 4.97 -26.01
N ILE A 82 1.21 4.84 -24.69
CA ILE A 82 1.00 3.57 -23.98
C ILE A 82 -0.33 3.69 -23.24
N ASP A 83 -1.25 2.77 -23.50
CA ASP A 83 -2.50 2.68 -22.75
C ASP A 83 -2.27 1.93 -21.43
N PHE A 84 -3.01 2.28 -20.37
CA PHE A 84 -3.01 1.55 -19.11
C PHE A 84 -4.21 0.60 -19.03
N GLU A 85 -3.98 -0.63 -18.59
CA GLU A 85 -5.04 -1.62 -18.36
C GLU A 85 -4.81 -2.38 -17.05
N TYR A 86 -5.87 -2.57 -16.26
CA TYR A 86 -5.85 -3.54 -15.17
C TYR A 86 -6.10 -4.93 -15.73
N THR A 87 -5.26 -5.89 -15.36
CA THR A 87 -5.45 -7.30 -15.72
C THR A 87 -5.51 -8.15 -14.47
N GLY A 88 -6.34 -9.18 -14.46
CA GLY A 88 -6.29 -10.20 -13.41
C GLY A 88 -5.12 -11.16 -13.64
N SER A 89 -4.64 -11.77 -12.55
CA SER A 89 -3.91 -13.04 -12.56
C SER A 89 -4.78 -14.09 -11.88
N SER A 90 -4.69 -15.34 -12.32
CA SER A 90 -5.31 -16.45 -11.61
C SER A 90 -4.32 -17.05 -10.62
N ASP A 91 -4.79 -17.36 -9.42
CA ASP A 91 -3.99 -18.01 -8.38
C ASP A 91 -3.77 -19.51 -8.65
N ILE A 92 -4.33 -20.04 -9.74
CA ILE A 92 -4.21 -21.44 -10.15
C ILE A 92 -3.12 -21.56 -11.20
N GLU A 93 -2.03 -22.24 -10.84
CA GLU A 93 -1.03 -22.69 -11.81
C GLU A 93 -1.53 -23.96 -12.51
N GLU A 94 -1.84 -23.84 -13.80
CA GLU A 94 -2.20 -24.99 -14.63
C GLU A 94 -0.94 -25.55 -15.33
N PRO A 95 -0.70 -26.88 -15.28
CA PRO A 95 0.41 -27.49 -16.00
C PRO A 95 0.38 -27.12 -17.49
N ASN A 96 1.53 -26.74 -18.02
CA ASN A 96 1.71 -26.38 -19.43
C ASN A 96 0.87 -25.17 -19.90
N LYS A 97 0.36 -24.33 -18.99
CA LYS A 97 -0.31 -23.07 -19.29
C LYS A 97 0.46 -21.88 -18.75
N THR A 98 0.59 -20.86 -19.59
CA THR A 98 1.25 -19.59 -19.32
C THR A 98 0.18 -18.51 -19.27
N GLN A 99 0.07 -17.82 -18.13
CA GLN A 99 -0.87 -16.72 -17.97
C GLN A 99 -0.26 -15.39 -18.41
N GLY A 100 -1.10 -14.44 -18.84
CA GLY A 100 -0.68 -13.07 -19.08
C GLY A 100 0.28 -12.90 -20.27
N CYS A 101 0.14 -13.72 -21.30
CA CYS A 101 1.04 -13.72 -22.45
C CYS A 101 0.93 -12.44 -23.29
N TYR A 102 -0.27 -11.89 -23.42
CA TYR A 102 -0.48 -10.59 -24.08
C TYR A 102 0.34 -9.49 -23.38
N CYS A 103 0.18 -9.38 -22.07
CA CYS A 103 0.83 -8.38 -21.24
C CYS A 103 2.35 -8.55 -21.20
N SER A 104 2.83 -9.79 -21.19
CA SER A 104 4.27 -10.11 -21.27
C SER A 104 4.89 -9.61 -22.57
N LEU A 105 4.23 -9.83 -23.72
CA LEU A 105 4.74 -9.33 -25.00
C LEU A 105 4.69 -7.81 -25.09
N MET A 106 3.64 -7.19 -24.56
CA MET A 106 3.55 -5.73 -24.52
C MET A 106 4.66 -5.12 -23.66
N GLN A 107 4.90 -5.68 -22.47
CA GLN A 107 5.98 -5.25 -21.58
C GLN A 107 7.35 -5.38 -22.26
N GLU A 108 7.65 -6.51 -22.92
CA GLU A 108 8.90 -6.66 -23.67
C GLU A 108 9.07 -5.60 -24.76
N ASN A 109 8.00 -5.25 -25.47
CA ASN A 109 8.05 -4.21 -26.51
C ASN A 109 8.23 -2.81 -25.92
N ILE A 110 7.61 -2.52 -24.77
CA ILE A 110 7.83 -1.28 -24.02
C ILE A 110 9.30 -1.22 -23.55
N GLU A 111 9.83 -2.26 -22.92
CA GLU A 111 11.22 -2.33 -22.47
C GLU A 111 12.21 -2.16 -23.62
N LYS A 112 11.94 -2.79 -24.77
CA LYS A 112 12.77 -2.67 -25.97
C LYS A 112 12.78 -1.24 -26.52
N LYS A 113 11.64 -0.54 -26.45
CA LYS A 113 11.47 0.80 -27.02
C LYS A 113 11.98 1.91 -26.08
N PHE A 114 11.76 1.76 -24.78
CA PHE A 114 12.00 2.83 -23.80
C PHE A 114 13.03 2.48 -22.72
N GLY A 115 13.47 1.22 -22.65
CA GLY A 115 14.41 0.72 -21.66
C GLY A 115 13.72 -0.07 -20.53
N GLY A 116 14.45 -1.02 -19.95
CA GLY A 116 13.91 -1.97 -18.96
C GLY A 116 13.37 -1.36 -17.66
N LYS A 117 13.76 -0.12 -17.32
CA LYS A 117 13.31 0.60 -16.11
C LYS A 117 12.28 1.69 -16.40
N PHE A 118 11.79 1.78 -17.63
CA PHE A 118 10.95 2.88 -18.05
C PHE A 118 9.65 2.95 -17.25
N ILE A 119 8.89 1.84 -17.20
CA ILE A 119 7.63 1.78 -16.45
C ILE A 119 7.86 2.07 -14.97
N ASP A 120 8.88 1.47 -14.35
CA ASP A 120 9.21 1.73 -12.93
C ASP A 120 9.46 3.22 -12.68
N SER A 121 10.21 3.87 -13.57
CA SER A 121 10.53 5.29 -13.46
C SER A 121 9.28 6.16 -13.59
N VAL A 122 8.41 5.86 -14.56
CA VAL A 122 7.14 6.58 -14.75
C VAL A 122 6.20 6.35 -13.56
N SER A 123 6.13 5.13 -13.04
CA SER A 123 5.33 4.79 -11.85
C SER A 123 5.80 5.52 -10.59
N LEU A 124 7.11 5.67 -10.38
CA LEU A 124 7.65 6.46 -9.26
C LEU A 124 7.26 7.94 -9.36
N VAL A 125 7.30 8.50 -10.57
CA VAL A 125 6.85 9.88 -10.82
C VAL A 125 5.34 10.00 -10.61
N ALA A 126 4.56 9.05 -11.10
CA ALA A 126 3.11 9.01 -10.90
C ALA A 126 2.74 8.99 -9.41
N ASP A 127 3.41 8.14 -8.63
CA ASP A 127 3.18 8.05 -7.19
C ASP A 127 3.55 9.34 -6.46
N SER A 128 4.68 9.95 -6.83
CA SER A 128 5.09 11.25 -6.28
C SER A 128 4.08 12.36 -6.59
N LEU A 129 3.56 12.40 -7.83
CA LEU A 129 2.52 13.36 -8.23
C LEU A 129 1.23 13.13 -7.46
N TYR A 130 0.83 11.88 -7.26
CA TYR A 130 -0.35 11.53 -6.49
C TYR A 130 -0.21 12.04 -5.05
N ILE A 131 0.91 11.76 -4.39
CA ILE A 131 1.18 12.20 -3.00
C ILE A 131 1.09 13.73 -2.89
N VAL A 132 1.75 14.46 -3.79
CA VAL A 132 1.76 15.94 -3.75
C VAL A 132 0.36 16.53 -3.92
N LYS A 133 -0.49 15.95 -4.77
CA LYS A 133 -1.88 16.39 -4.97
C LYS A 133 -2.78 16.10 -3.77
N HIS A 134 -2.37 15.18 -2.90
CA HIS A 134 -3.22 14.61 -1.85
C HIS A 134 -2.58 14.70 -0.45
N LEU A 135 -1.62 15.62 -0.25
CA LEU A 135 -0.93 15.79 1.05
C LEU A 135 -1.89 16.01 2.23
N ASP A 136 -3.04 16.63 1.97
CA ASP A 136 -4.05 16.89 3.00
C ASP A 136 -5.01 15.74 3.28
N GLN A 137 -4.94 14.65 2.49
CA GLN A 137 -5.79 13.49 2.68
C GLN A 137 -5.38 12.68 3.91
N THR A 138 -6.36 11.98 4.47
CA THR A 138 -6.14 10.98 5.52
C THR A 138 -6.05 9.60 4.89
N TYR A 139 -4.95 8.89 5.16
CA TYR A 139 -4.64 7.56 4.64
C TYR A 139 -5.02 6.47 5.64
N SER A 140 -5.44 5.31 5.16
CA SER A 140 -5.90 4.19 5.99
C SER A 140 -5.51 2.86 5.36
N TYR A 141 -5.08 1.89 6.17
CA TYR A 141 -4.78 0.55 5.67
C TYR A 141 -6.02 -0.18 5.12
N MET A 142 -7.22 0.24 5.54
CA MET A 142 -8.49 -0.29 5.05
C MET A 142 -8.90 0.28 3.70
N ASP A 143 -8.19 1.30 3.20
CA ASP A 143 -8.43 1.90 1.89
C ASP A 143 -7.31 1.48 0.95
N TYR A 144 -7.59 0.52 0.06
CA TYR A 144 -6.60 -0.02 -0.87
C TYR A 144 -6.01 1.04 -1.80
N GLU A 145 -6.74 2.11 -2.11
CA GLU A 145 -6.27 3.23 -2.93
C GLU A 145 -5.62 4.34 -2.09
N ARG A 146 -5.76 4.29 -0.76
CA ARG A 146 -5.23 5.31 0.16
C ARG A 146 -4.54 4.70 1.37
N SER A 147 -3.79 3.63 1.15
CA SER A 147 -2.92 3.07 2.17
C SER A 147 -1.60 3.82 2.26
N TRP A 148 -1.07 3.88 3.48
CA TRP A 148 0.31 4.24 3.74
C TRP A 148 1.27 3.10 3.33
N ASP A 149 2.57 3.39 3.24
CA ASP A 149 3.61 2.38 3.05
C ASP A 149 4.15 1.88 4.41
N LYS A 150 4.09 2.74 5.44
CA LYS A 150 4.40 2.41 6.84
C LYS A 150 3.32 2.98 7.76
N PRO A 151 2.79 2.19 8.72
CA PRO A 151 1.83 2.69 9.71
C PRO A 151 2.48 3.74 10.61
N PRO A 152 1.67 4.51 11.38
CA PRO A 152 2.23 5.27 12.49
C PRO A 152 2.88 4.32 13.50
N LEU A 153 3.79 4.83 14.32
CA LEU A 153 4.50 4.06 15.32
C LEU A 153 4.35 4.71 16.70
N TYR A 154 3.94 3.93 17.68
CA TYR A 154 3.90 4.37 19.07
C TYR A 154 5.32 4.40 19.66
N PRO A 155 5.63 5.29 20.62
CA PRO A 155 6.92 5.29 21.31
C PRO A 155 7.33 3.91 21.86
N ASN A 156 8.54 3.47 21.53
CA ASN A 156 9.12 2.18 21.93
C ASN A 156 8.49 0.93 21.27
N ASP A 157 7.71 1.06 20.20
CA ASP A 157 7.38 -0.09 19.38
C ASP A 157 8.64 -0.70 18.75
N SER A 158 8.71 -2.03 18.74
CA SER A 158 9.80 -2.81 18.16
C SER A 158 9.65 -3.06 16.66
N THR A 159 8.43 -2.95 16.14
CA THR A 159 8.05 -3.33 14.78
C THR A 159 6.90 -2.46 14.29
N TYR A 160 6.78 -2.29 12.98
CA TYR A 160 5.60 -1.66 12.38
C TYR A 160 4.44 -2.66 12.36
N ASP A 161 3.44 -2.42 13.20
CA ASP A 161 2.15 -3.11 13.20
C ASP A 161 1.05 -2.04 13.09
N ALA A 162 0.06 -2.26 12.23
CA ALA A 162 -1.02 -1.31 11.99
C ALA A 162 -2.07 -1.25 13.12
N SER A 163 -2.13 -2.31 13.93
CA SER A 163 -3.21 -2.56 14.88
C SER A 163 -2.71 -2.87 16.28
N ASN A 164 -1.58 -3.56 16.42
CA ASN A 164 -1.05 -4.06 17.69
C ASN A 164 0.30 -3.42 18.02
N HIS A 165 0.25 -2.24 18.63
CA HIS A 165 1.45 -1.50 19.04
C HIS A 165 2.04 -2.08 20.35
N SER A 166 3.23 -2.66 20.28
CA SER A 166 3.88 -3.31 21.44
C SER A 166 4.27 -2.33 22.54
N GLY A 167 4.75 -1.14 22.16
CA GLY A 167 5.07 -0.04 23.08
C GLY A 167 3.83 0.54 23.75
N LEU A 168 2.70 0.62 23.03
CA LEU A 168 1.43 1.04 23.61
C LEU A 168 0.92 0.01 24.62
N GLN A 169 0.91 -1.27 24.26
CA GLN A 169 0.50 -2.34 25.14
C GLN A 169 1.35 -2.36 26.42
N ALA A 170 2.67 -2.24 26.30
CA ALA A 170 3.58 -2.16 27.45
C ALA A 170 3.33 -0.91 28.31
N SER A 171 3.07 0.25 27.70
CA SER A 171 2.76 1.50 28.41
C SER A 171 1.45 1.38 29.18
N PHE A 172 0.44 0.76 28.58
CA PHE A 172 -0.83 0.48 29.22
C PHE A 172 -0.66 -0.47 30.41
N GLU A 173 0.06 -1.58 30.23
CA GLU A 173 0.29 -2.56 31.30
C GLU A 173 1.06 -1.99 32.49
N LYS A 174 1.96 -1.03 32.24
CA LYS A 174 2.68 -0.32 33.30
C LYS A 174 1.78 0.66 34.05
N ALA A 175 0.85 1.31 33.36
CA ALA A 175 0.01 2.36 33.92
C ALA A 175 -1.28 1.82 34.58
N VAL A 176 -1.78 0.67 34.13
CA VAL A 176 -3.04 0.11 34.62
C VAL A 176 -2.90 -0.48 36.01
N GLN A 177 -3.77 -0.04 36.92
CA GLN A 177 -4.08 -0.74 38.16
C GLN A 177 -5.50 -1.29 38.03
N TYR A 178 -5.66 -2.62 37.97
CA TYR A 178 -6.99 -3.21 37.80
C TYR A 178 -7.85 -2.94 39.05
N PRO A 179 -9.07 -2.37 38.90
CA PRO A 179 -9.92 -2.05 40.03
C PRO A 179 -10.27 -3.28 40.88
N ALA A 180 -10.47 -3.06 42.18
CA ALA A 180 -10.99 -4.10 43.07
C ALA A 180 -12.34 -4.62 42.54
N GLY A 181 -12.44 -5.94 42.35
CA GLY A 181 -13.62 -6.58 41.75
C GLY A 181 -13.62 -6.65 40.22
N TYR A 182 -12.53 -6.27 39.55
CA TYR A 182 -12.30 -6.64 38.16
C TYR A 182 -12.12 -8.15 38.02
N ILE A 183 -12.84 -8.75 37.06
CA ILE A 183 -12.78 -10.19 36.80
C ILE A 183 -11.81 -10.44 35.65
N PHE A 184 -10.68 -11.10 35.96
CA PHE A 184 -9.66 -11.48 34.99
C PHE A 184 -10.11 -12.63 34.09
N LYS A 185 -9.48 -12.74 32.92
CA LYS A 185 -9.69 -13.85 31.98
C LYS A 185 -9.41 -15.18 32.67
N ASN A 186 -10.32 -16.14 32.52
CA ASN A 186 -10.23 -17.46 33.15
C ASN A 186 -9.73 -18.56 32.19
N ASN A 187 -9.64 -18.29 30.88
CA ASN A 187 -9.11 -19.20 29.88
C ASN A 187 -8.61 -18.46 28.63
N LYS A 188 -7.93 -19.18 27.72
CA LYS A 188 -7.34 -18.63 26.49
C LYS A 188 -8.35 -18.06 25.48
N ASN A 189 -9.62 -18.43 25.59
CA ASN A 189 -10.69 -17.99 24.69
C ASN A 189 -11.47 -16.78 25.24
N SER A 190 -11.16 -16.35 26.46
CA SER A 190 -11.72 -15.15 27.07
C SER A 190 -10.92 -13.91 26.64
N SER A 191 -11.59 -12.89 26.14
CA SER A 191 -11.02 -11.62 25.70
C SER A 191 -11.66 -10.41 26.39
N ALA A 192 -10.82 -9.47 26.77
CA ALA A 192 -11.23 -8.12 27.13
C ALA A 192 -10.23 -7.20 26.43
N SER A 193 -10.76 -6.18 25.76
CA SER A 193 -9.97 -5.35 24.85
C SER A 193 -10.59 -3.98 24.68
N ILE A 194 -9.73 -3.02 24.37
CA ILE A 194 -10.10 -1.67 23.95
C ILE A 194 -9.81 -1.58 22.46
N TYR A 195 -10.82 -1.19 21.69
CA TYR A 195 -10.74 -0.92 20.26
C TYR A 195 -10.76 0.59 20.09
N ILE A 196 -9.79 1.12 19.37
CA ILE A 196 -9.65 2.56 19.19
C ILE A 196 -9.52 2.86 17.70
N ASP A 197 -10.49 3.58 17.16
CA ASP A 197 -10.38 4.28 15.89
C ASP A 197 -9.77 5.65 16.21
N MET A 198 -8.61 5.95 15.62
CA MET A 198 -7.90 7.20 15.87
C MET A 198 -7.24 7.75 14.62
N PHE A 199 -6.95 9.05 14.68
CA PHE A 199 -6.14 9.75 13.69
C PHE A 199 -4.74 10.01 14.26
N VAL A 200 -3.72 9.92 13.42
CA VAL A 200 -2.38 10.45 13.69
C VAL A 200 -2.07 11.45 12.59
N ASN A 201 -1.76 12.69 12.93
CA ASN A 201 -1.41 13.69 11.92
C ASN A 201 0.07 13.62 11.51
N GLU A 202 0.47 14.43 10.54
CA GLU A 202 1.83 14.49 10.01
C GLU A 202 2.89 14.95 11.02
N LYS A 203 2.47 15.49 12.16
CA LYS A 203 3.33 15.89 13.29
C LYS A 203 3.40 14.85 14.40
N GLY A 204 2.61 13.78 14.30
CA GLY A 204 2.58 12.71 15.30
C GLY A 204 1.57 12.94 16.42
N GLU A 205 0.66 13.91 16.28
CA GLU A 205 -0.39 14.14 17.27
C GLU A 205 -1.51 13.10 17.06
N GLY A 206 -1.76 12.31 18.10
CA GLY A 206 -2.83 11.31 18.13
C GLY A 206 -4.15 11.93 18.59
N LYS A 207 -5.26 11.57 17.93
CA LYS A 207 -6.61 11.96 18.35
C LYS A 207 -7.57 10.79 18.22
N ILE A 208 -8.28 10.48 19.30
CA ILE A 208 -9.28 9.41 19.27
C ILE A 208 -10.52 9.88 18.51
N ASN A 209 -10.94 9.10 17.52
CA ASN A 209 -12.21 9.27 16.84
C ASN A 209 -13.32 8.50 17.57
N THR A 210 -13.06 7.23 17.87
CA THR A 210 -14.00 6.36 18.58
C THR A 210 -13.22 5.38 19.45
N LEU A 211 -13.74 5.11 20.64
CA LEU A 211 -13.18 4.11 21.54
C LEU A 211 -14.32 3.25 22.10
N SER A 212 -14.21 1.94 21.91
CA SER A 212 -15.14 0.94 22.42
C SER A 212 -14.39 -0.12 23.22
N LEU A 213 -15.04 -0.67 24.25
CA LEU A 213 -14.47 -1.74 25.06
C LEU A 213 -15.32 -2.98 24.92
N HIS A 214 -14.64 -4.11 24.81
CA HIS A 214 -15.24 -5.41 24.89
C HIS A 214 -14.81 -6.08 26.19
N PHE A 215 -15.78 -6.66 26.88
CA PHE A 215 -15.57 -7.47 28.07
C PHE A 215 -16.42 -8.71 27.95
N ASP A 216 -15.86 -9.89 28.19
CA ASP A 216 -16.67 -11.10 28.34
C ASP A 216 -17.54 -11.07 29.59
N HIS A 217 -17.06 -10.42 30.65
CA HIS A 217 -17.76 -10.31 31.92
C HIS A 217 -18.53 -8.98 31.99
N GLU A 218 -19.87 -9.05 31.96
CA GLU A 218 -20.76 -7.89 32.07
C GLU A 218 -20.44 -6.98 33.26
N LYS A 219 -20.02 -7.55 34.40
CA LYS A 219 -19.62 -6.79 35.59
C LYS A 219 -18.44 -5.85 35.33
N ASN A 220 -17.53 -6.19 34.41
CA ASN A 220 -16.38 -5.35 34.08
C ASN A 220 -16.77 -4.09 33.29
N LYS A 221 -17.97 -4.04 32.69
CA LYS A 221 -18.46 -2.84 31.98
C LYS A 221 -18.51 -1.61 32.88
N ASN A 222 -18.69 -1.79 34.20
CA ASN A 222 -18.65 -0.71 35.18
C ASN A 222 -17.30 0.03 35.22
N TYR A 223 -16.21 -0.60 34.80
CA TYR A 223 -14.88 0.00 34.74
C TYR A 223 -14.57 0.69 33.40
N THR A 224 -15.54 0.77 32.49
CA THR A 224 -15.39 1.44 31.18
C THR A 224 -14.83 2.86 31.29
N PRO A 225 -15.34 3.75 32.18
CA PRO A 225 -14.80 5.11 32.28
C PRO A 225 -13.33 5.15 32.70
N TYR A 226 -12.90 4.22 33.55
CA TYR A 226 -11.52 4.11 34.00
C TYR A 226 -10.58 3.75 32.86
N PHE A 227 -10.87 2.67 32.14
CA PHE A 227 -10.05 2.21 31.01
C PHE A 227 -10.05 3.20 29.85
N ARG A 228 -11.20 3.85 29.56
CA ARG A 228 -11.29 4.91 28.55
C ARG A 228 -10.36 6.08 28.86
N ARG A 229 -10.35 6.55 30.11
CA ARG A 229 -9.47 7.66 30.52
C ARG A 229 -8.00 7.27 30.32
N LEU A 230 -7.61 6.09 30.82
CA LEU A 230 -6.24 5.63 30.70
C LEU A 230 -5.78 5.51 29.25
N ALA A 231 -6.59 4.89 28.40
CA ALA A 231 -6.30 4.78 26.97
C ALA A 231 -6.21 6.16 26.30
N THR A 232 -7.12 7.09 26.62
CA THR A 232 -7.11 8.44 26.03
C THR A 232 -5.80 9.17 26.32
N GLN A 233 -5.32 9.12 27.57
CA GLN A 233 -4.05 9.75 27.94
C GLN A 233 -2.86 9.15 27.17
N LEU A 234 -2.81 7.82 27.08
CA LEU A 234 -1.74 7.13 26.37
C LEU A 234 -1.73 7.44 24.86
N ILE A 235 -2.89 7.71 24.26
CA ILE A 235 -2.98 8.00 22.82
C ILE A 235 -2.71 9.47 22.50
N GLU A 236 -3.31 10.40 23.26
CA GLU A 236 -3.37 11.82 22.90
C GLU A 236 -2.25 12.66 23.53
N GLU A 237 -1.63 12.20 24.63
CA GLU A 237 -0.57 12.94 25.33
C GLU A 237 0.85 12.55 24.86
N VAL A 238 0.97 11.64 23.89
CA VAL A 238 2.25 11.17 23.34
C VAL A 238 2.47 11.64 21.91
N THR A 239 3.73 11.77 21.51
CA THR A 239 4.10 12.03 20.12
C THR A 239 4.38 10.72 19.40
N TRP A 240 3.53 10.39 18.43
CA TRP A 240 3.69 9.24 17.55
C TRP A 240 4.72 9.54 16.47
N THR A 241 5.35 8.51 15.92
CA THR A 241 5.94 8.64 14.59
C THR A 241 4.79 8.58 13.57
N PRO A 242 4.62 9.57 12.68
CA PRO A 242 3.55 9.56 11.70
C PRO A 242 3.65 8.39 10.72
N ALA A 243 2.52 8.03 10.12
CA ALA A 243 2.51 7.15 8.96
C ALA A 243 3.30 7.77 7.80
N LYS A 244 3.86 6.92 6.92
CA LYS A 244 4.67 7.39 5.81
C LYS A 244 4.24 6.83 4.47
N ILE A 245 4.33 7.68 3.45
CA ILE A 245 4.26 7.33 2.04
C ILE A 245 5.49 7.89 1.35
N ALA A 246 6.28 7.06 0.67
CA ALA A 246 7.55 7.45 0.04
C ALA A 246 8.45 8.28 0.99
N ASN A 247 8.47 7.93 2.28
CA ASN A 247 9.13 8.64 3.39
C ASN A 247 8.59 10.04 3.74
N VAL A 248 7.50 10.49 3.13
CA VAL A 248 6.75 11.69 3.51
C VAL A 248 5.78 11.34 4.63
N SER A 249 5.78 12.12 5.71
CA SER A 249 4.80 11.98 6.80
C SER A 249 3.41 12.39 6.30
N VAL A 250 2.40 11.57 6.59
CA VAL A 250 1.00 11.81 6.17
C VAL A 250 0.04 11.66 7.33
N LYS A 251 -1.15 12.26 7.21
CA LYS A 251 -2.26 12.03 8.13
C LYS A 251 -2.77 10.60 7.94
N SER A 252 -3.00 9.87 9.02
CA SER A 252 -3.52 8.51 8.96
C SER A 252 -4.72 8.28 9.86
N LYS A 253 -5.58 7.35 9.44
CA LYS A 253 -6.65 6.75 10.22
C LYS A 253 -6.24 5.32 10.55
N ASN A 254 -6.36 4.94 11.82
CA ASN A 254 -5.83 3.69 12.34
C ASN A 254 -6.83 3.03 13.26
N LEU A 255 -6.87 1.69 13.23
CA LEU A 255 -7.66 0.87 14.13
C LEU A 255 -6.70 0.06 14.99
N ILE A 256 -6.61 0.43 16.26
CA ILE A 256 -5.65 -0.14 17.20
C ILE A 256 -6.36 -0.87 18.35
N TYR A 257 -5.62 -1.80 18.95
CA TYR A 257 -6.10 -2.70 19.99
C TYR A 257 -5.21 -2.59 21.21
N ILE A 258 -5.83 -2.52 22.39
CA ILE A 258 -5.18 -2.74 23.67
C ILE A 258 -5.84 -3.94 24.33
N TYR A 259 -5.06 -4.94 24.70
CA TYR A 259 -5.56 -6.15 25.34
C TYR A 259 -5.53 -5.98 26.86
N LEU A 260 -6.68 -6.19 27.50
CA LEU A 260 -6.81 -6.22 28.95
C LEU A 260 -6.46 -7.61 29.48
N LYS A 261 -6.16 -7.73 30.78
CA LYS A 261 -5.93 -9.02 31.46
C LYS A 261 -7.22 -9.65 31.93
#